data_AF-A0A6G1FQG6-F1
#
_entry.id   AF-A0A6G1FQG6-F1
#
_cell.length_a   1.000
_cell.length_b   1.000
_cell.length_c   1.000
_cell.angle_alpha   90.00
_cell.angle_beta   90.00
_cell.angle_gamma   90.00
#
_symmetry.space_group_name_H-M   'P 1'
#
loop_
_entity.id
_entity.type
_entity.pdbx_description
1 polymer ?
#
loop_
_entity_poly.entity_id
_entity_poly.type
_entity_poly.pdbx_seq_one_letter_code
_entity_poly.pdbx_strand_id
1 'polypeptide(L)' 'MDFPSGTRVRYEDKYYIVIGAAERGKVLIQNENDAEDILRVDPETLKEV' A
#
# COMPACT_ATOMS: atom_id res chain seq x y z
N MET A 1 2.16 -6.05 11.03
CA MET A 1 0.82 -6.20 10.44
C MET A 1 1.05 -6.47 8.98
N ASP A 2 0.58 -7.61 8.47
CA ASP A 2 0.75 -7.98 7.07
C ASP A 2 -0.51 -7.55 6.32
N PHE A 3 -0.37 -6.77 5.26
CA PHE A 3 -1.52 -6.35 4.46
C PHE A 3 -1.70 -7.32 3.30
N PRO A 4 -2.80 -8.08 3.23
CA PRO A 4 -3.05 -8.94 2.10
C PRO A 4 -3.23 -8.12 0.82
N SER A 5 -2.90 -8.71 -0.34
CA SER A 5 -3.14 -8.07 -1.63
C SER A 5 -4.64 -7.80 -1.83
N GLY A 6 -4.96 -6.66 -2.43
CA GLY A 6 -6.33 -6.15 -2.57
C GLY A 6 -6.83 -5.35 -1.36
N THR A 7 -6.07 -5.27 -0.27
CA THR A 7 -6.45 -4.45 0.89
C THR A 7 -6.38 -2.97 0.56
N ARG A 8 -7.44 -2.23 0.87
CA ARG A 8 -7.44 -0.77 0.76
C ARG A 8 -6.79 -0.17 2.00
N VAL A 9 -5.82 0.70 1.76
CA VAL A 9 -5.03 1.36 2.80
C VAL A 9 -4.98 2.85 2.55
N ARG A 10 -4.76 3.64 3.61
CA ARG A 10 -4.51 5.07 3.53
C ARG A 10 -3.05 5.36 3.78
N TYR A 11 -2.44 6.17 2.91
CA TYR A 11 -1.07 6.65 3.00
C TYR A 11 -1.03 8.13 2.63
N GLU A 12 -0.42 8.96 3.49
CA GLU A 12 -0.31 10.43 3.30
C GLU A 12 -1.61 11.09 2.81
N ASP A 13 -2.72 10.80 3.49
CA ASP A 13 -4.07 11.32 3.18
C ASP A 13 -4.73 10.83 1.88
N LYS A 14 -4.08 9.96 1.11
CA LYS A 14 -4.62 9.34 -0.10
C LYS A 14 -4.92 7.86 0.10
N TYR A 15 -5.77 7.33 -0.76
CA TYR A 15 -6.15 5.92 -0.73
C TYR A 15 -5.39 5.11 -1.78
N TYR A 16 -4.92 3.95 -1.34
CA TYR A 16 -4.15 3.02 -2.13
C TYR A 16 -4.67 1.59 -1.93
N ILE A 17 -4.30 0.70 -2.84
CA ILE A 17 -4.57 -0.73 -2.77
C ILE A 17 -3.23 -1.45 -2.66
N VAL A 18 -3.13 -2.37 -1.72
CA VAL A 18 -1.94 -3.21 -1.56
C VAL A 18 -1.89 -4.20 -2.72
N ILE A 19 -0.83 -4.13 -3.52
CA ILE A 19 -0.65 -5.02 -4.67
C ILE A 19 0.33 -6.17 -4.38
N GLY A 20 1.02 -6.13 -3.24
CA GLY A 20 1.86 -7.22 -2.76
C GLY A 20 2.92 -6.77 -1.75
N ALA A 21 3.78 -7.71 -1.35
CA ALA A 21 4.96 -7.43 -0.54
C ALA A 21 6.16 -7.03 -1.42
N ALA A 22 6.99 -6.14 -0.89
CA ALA A 22 8.28 -5.76 -1.47
C ALA A 22 9.44 -6.37 -0.67
N GLU A 23 10.63 -6.35 -1.28
CA GLU A 23 11.85 -6.78 -0.59
C GLU A 23 12.11 -5.95 0.67
N ARG A 24 12.77 -6.58 1.66
CA ARG A 24 13.11 -5.99 2.98
C ARG A 24 11.91 -5.62 3.86
N GLY A 25 10.78 -6.32 3.73
CA GLY A 25 9.62 -6.15 4.62
C GLY A 25 8.77 -4.91 4.34
N LYS A 26 8.97 -4.29 3.17
CA LYS A 26 8.11 -3.22 2.67
C LYS A 26 6.87 -3.79 1.99
N VAL A 27 5.89 -2.94 1.74
CA VAL A 27 4.68 -3.27 0.97
C VAL A 27 4.59 -2.39 -0.28
N LEU A 28 4.08 -2.99 -1.35
CA LEU A 28 3.75 -2.30 -2.58
C LEU A 28 2.31 -1.87 -2.53
N ILE A 29 2.10 -0.57 -2.69
CA ILE A 29 0.76 0.03 -2.75
C ILE A 29 0.61 0.73 -4.10
N GLN A 30 -0.57 0.62 -4.69
CA GLN A 30 -0.94 1.29 -5.94
C GLN A 30 -2.07 2.26 -5.66
N ASN A 31 -2.01 3.46 -6.22
CA ASN A 31 -3.08 4.43 -6.05
C ASN A 31 -4.38 3.90 -6.67
N GLU A 32 -5.51 4.03 -5.97
CA GLU A 32 -6.78 3.51 -6.51
C GLU A 32 -7.28 4.28 -7.75
N ASN A 33 -6.82 5.53 -7.92
CA ASN A 33 -7.21 6.40 -9.03
C ASN A 33 -6.14 6.51 -10.13
N ASP A 34 -4.93 5.99 -9.89
CA ASP A 34 -3.80 6.08 -10.82
C ASP A 34 -2.96 4.80 -10.76
N ALA A 35 -3.12 3.93 -11.76
CA ALA A 35 -2.49 2.60 -11.75
C ALA A 35 -0.96 2.65 -11.95
N GLU A 36 -0.42 3.78 -12.39
CA GLU A 36 1.02 3.99 -12.61
C GLU A 36 1.74 4.46 -11.33
N ASP A 37 1.01 5.10 -10.40
CA ASP A 37 1.50 5.50 -9.07
C ASP A 37 1.62 4.30 -8.12
N ILE A 38 2.76 3.60 -8.24
CA ILE A 38 3.14 2.48 -7.37
C ILE A 38 4.22 2.92 -6.39
N LEU A 39 3.91 2.85 -5.10
CA LEU A 39 4.81 3.22 -4.02
C LEU A 39 5.27 2.00 -3.22
N ARG A 40 6.47 2.10 -2.66
CA ARG A 40 7.03 1.12 -1.73
C ARG A 40 7.15 1.75 -0.37
N VAL A 41 6.29 1.34 0.54
CA VAL A 41 6.20 1.97 1.86
C VAL A 41 6.39 0.95 2.97
N ASP A 42 6.71 1.45 4.15
CA ASP A 42 6.78 0.63 5.34
C ASP A 42 5.36 0.37 5.85
N PRO A 43 4.98 -0.89 6.14
CA PRO A 43 3.61 -1.24 6.50
C PRO A 43 3.13 -0.54 7.78
N GLU A 44 4.05 -0.18 8.67
CA GLU A 44 3.73 0.54 9.91
C GLU A 44 3.19 1.96 9.67
N THR A 45 3.42 2.51 8.48
CA THR A 45 2.91 3.84 8.08
C THR A 45 1.51 3.77 7.47
N LEU A 46 1.07 2.56 7.07
CA LEU A 46 -0.22 2.33 6.44
C LEU A 46 -1.32 2.21 7.50
N LYS A 47 -2.50 2.72 7.16
CA LYS A 47 -3.73 2.50 7.93
C LYS A 47 -4.73 1.74 7.07
N GLU A 48 -5.22 0.62 7.58
CA GLU A 48 -6.39 -0.06 7.00
C GLU A 48 -7.61 0.85 7.10
N VAL A 49 -8.46 0.82 6.06
CA VAL A 49 -9.64 1.69 5.92
C VAL A 49 -10.90 0.84 5.87
#